data_AF-A0AAU2G5S4-F1
#
_entry.id   AF-A0AAU2G5S4-F1
#
_cell.length_a   1.000
_cell.length_b   1.000
_cell.length_c   1.000
_cell.angle_alpha   90.00
_cell.angle_beta   90.00
_cell.angle_gamma   90.00
#
_symmetry.space_group_name_H-M   'P 1'
#
loop_
_entity.id
_entity.type
_entity.pdbx_description
1 polymer ?
#
loop_
_entity_poly.entity_id
_entity_poly.type
_entity_poly.pdbx_seq_one_letter_code
_entity_poly.pdbx_strand_id
1 'polypeptide(L)'
;MTSTVLSRAMSGAADPSLLPLPDRVAGLLVELGSPPRLAAHLRAVHDVAHQLVDWVERDHRLVAFDREAVLFGAATHDVGKTLHVRELSGPGAAHEEAGRSLLLGHGVSPELARFAATHASWARSPVGFEDLLVSLADKIWKNKRVPELEDLVVARLAGASGRAAWEEFIALDEVLAGIGAGADERLAFQASFPIHD
;
A
#
# COMPACT_ATOMS: atom_id res chain seq x y z
N MET A 1 -6.51 23.32 -12.53
CA MET A 1 -5.04 23.46 -12.51
C MET A 1 -4.54 22.56 -11.40
N THR A 2 -3.73 21.56 -11.72
CA THR A 2 -3.17 20.64 -10.72
C THR A 2 -2.19 21.41 -9.83
N SER A 3 -2.32 21.28 -8.51
CA SER A 3 -1.35 21.84 -7.56
C SER A 3 0.05 21.29 -7.88
N THR A 4 1.04 22.18 -8.07
CA THR A 4 2.44 21.79 -8.32
C THR A 4 2.98 20.88 -7.21
N VAL A 5 2.46 21.04 -5.99
CA VAL A 5 2.84 20.26 -4.82
C VAL A 5 2.28 18.83 -4.90
N LEU A 6 1.02 18.68 -5.32
CA LEU A 6 0.40 17.37 -5.54
C LEU A 6 1.12 16.58 -6.65
N SER A 7 1.44 17.23 -7.77
CA SER A 7 2.20 16.59 -8.85
C SER A 7 3.57 16.09 -8.36
N ARG A 8 4.27 16.89 -7.55
CA ARG A 8 5.57 16.50 -6.98
C ARG A 8 5.44 15.30 -6.05
N ALA A 9 4.36 15.21 -5.27
CA ALA A 9 4.12 14.07 -4.38
C ALA A 9 3.99 12.76 -5.17
N MET A 10 3.26 12.76 -6.29
CA MET A 10 2.93 11.55 -7.05
C MET A 10 4.05 11.06 -7.97
N SER A 11 4.84 11.96 -8.56
CA SER A 11 5.81 11.61 -9.63
C SER A 11 7.11 12.41 -9.61
N GLY A 12 7.23 13.41 -8.73
CA GLY A 12 8.43 14.23 -8.65
C GLY A 12 9.66 13.45 -8.17
N ALA A 13 10.84 14.02 -8.38
CA ALA A 13 12.06 13.49 -7.78
C ALA A 13 11.89 13.36 -6.26
N ALA A 14 12.36 12.24 -5.71
CA ALA A 14 12.31 11.91 -4.30
C ALA A 14 13.69 11.39 -3.87
N ASP A 15 14.03 11.61 -2.60
CA ASP A 15 15.19 11.02 -1.95
C ASP A 15 14.70 10.34 -0.66
N PRO A 16 14.68 8.99 -0.60
CA PRO A 16 15.12 8.04 -1.62
C PRO A 16 14.28 8.09 -2.89
N SER A 17 14.84 7.55 -3.98
CA SER A 17 14.08 7.39 -5.23
C SER A 17 12.90 6.47 -4.98
N LEU A 18 11.68 7.00 -5.14
CA LEU A 18 10.44 6.25 -5.08
C LEU A 18 9.85 6.12 -6.47
N LEU A 19 9.32 4.95 -6.81
CA LEU A 19 8.55 4.77 -8.03
C LEU A 19 7.38 5.77 -8.09
N PRO A 20 7.06 6.34 -9.27
CA PRO A 20 5.91 7.20 -9.41
C PRO A 20 4.61 6.40 -9.26
N LEU A 21 3.53 7.06 -8.84
CA LEU A 21 2.20 6.45 -8.90
C LEU A 21 1.78 6.19 -10.36
N PRO A 22 1.00 5.14 -10.64
CA PRO A 22 0.46 4.89 -11.97
C PRO A 22 -0.38 6.08 -12.47
N ASP A 23 -0.30 6.42 -13.76
CA ASP A 23 -1.00 7.58 -14.35
C ASP A 23 -2.50 7.60 -14.04
N ARG A 24 -3.14 6.43 -14.07
CA ARG A 24 -4.56 6.25 -13.68
C ARG A 24 -4.83 6.73 -12.26
N VAL A 25 -3.97 6.35 -11.31
CA VAL A 25 -4.13 6.71 -9.90
C VAL A 25 -3.80 8.18 -9.71
N ALA A 26 -2.74 8.68 -10.34
CA ALA A 26 -2.40 10.09 -10.29
C ALA A 26 -3.54 10.97 -10.83
N GLY A 27 -4.14 10.61 -11.97
CA GLY A 27 -5.31 11.30 -12.52
C GLY A 27 -6.50 11.32 -11.56
N LEU A 28 -6.80 10.18 -10.92
CA LEU A 28 -7.84 10.09 -9.91
C LEU A 28 -7.57 11.03 -8.72
N LEU A 29 -6.35 11.04 -8.17
CA LEU A 29 -6.01 11.91 -7.03
C LEU A 29 -6.11 13.40 -7.37
N VAL A 30 -5.82 13.77 -8.62
CA VAL A 30 -6.02 15.14 -9.12
C VAL A 30 -7.50 15.49 -9.20
N GLU A 31 -8.32 14.61 -9.76
CA GLU A 31 -9.78 14.80 -9.86
C GLU A 31 -10.43 14.95 -8.48
N LEU A 32 -9.97 14.16 -7.51
CA LEU A 32 -10.45 14.18 -6.14
C LEU A 32 -9.96 15.39 -5.32
N GLY A 33 -9.00 16.16 -5.83
CA GLY A 33 -8.35 17.22 -5.04
C GLY A 33 -7.64 16.66 -3.81
N SER A 34 -7.02 15.49 -3.93
CA SER A 34 -6.41 14.79 -2.81
C SER A 34 -5.26 15.60 -2.19
N PRO A 35 -5.13 15.62 -0.85
CA PRO A 35 -3.99 16.23 -0.17
C PRO A 35 -2.64 15.74 -0.68
N PRO A 36 -1.63 16.61 -0.89
CA PRO A 36 -0.29 16.18 -1.29
C PRO A 36 0.34 15.17 -0.32
N ARG A 37 0.08 15.29 1.00
CA ARG A 37 0.55 14.31 1.99
C ARG A 37 -0.07 12.92 1.80
N LEU A 38 -1.32 12.84 1.36
CA LEU A 38 -1.95 11.57 1.02
C LEU A 38 -1.28 10.95 -0.21
N ALA A 39 -1.06 11.74 -1.27
CA ALA A 39 -0.38 11.26 -2.46
C ALA A 39 1.04 10.76 -2.17
N ALA A 40 1.80 11.46 -1.31
CA ALA A 40 3.13 11.05 -0.89
C ALA A 40 3.11 9.72 -0.10
N HIS A 41 2.13 9.54 0.78
CA HIS A 41 1.90 8.28 1.49
C HIS A 41 1.63 7.12 0.52
N LEU A 42 0.64 7.30 -0.36
CA LEU A 42 0.26 6.28 -1.34
C LEU A 42 1.45 5.88 -2.23
N ARG A 43 2.29 6.86 -2.60
CA ARG A 43 3.51 6.59 -3.37
C ARG A 43 4.54 5.78 -2.59
N ALA A 44 4.80 6.12 -1.33
CA ALA A 44 5.75 5.38 -0.50
C ALA A 44 5.29 3.92 -0.28
N VAL A 45 3.99 3.71 -0.05
CA VAL A 45 3.41 2.37 0.10
C VAL A 45 3.42 1.60 -1.23
N HIS A 46 3.15 2.26 -2.35
CA HIS A 46 3.20 1.66 -3.68
C HIS A 46 4.62 1.18 -4.04
N ASP A 47 5.65 1.98 -3.75
CA ASP A 47 7.05 1.60 -3.94
C ASP A 47 7.42 0.36 -3.11
N VAL A 48 7.00 0.32 -1.85
CA VAL A 48 7.19 -0.83 -0.96
C VAL A 48 6.44 -2.06 -1.47
N ALA A 49 5.23 -1.88 -2.00
CA ALA A 49 4.47 -2.96 -2.61
C ALA A 49 5.23 -3.56 -3.80
N HIS A 50 5.87 -2.73 -4.65
CA HIS A 50 6.77 -3.20 -5.71
C HIS A 50 7.88 -4.11 -5.18
N GLN A 51 8.56 -3.71 -4.11
CA GLN A 51 9.63 -4.52 -3.51
C GLN A 51 9.11 -5.88 -3.00
N LEU A 52 7.92 -5.89 -2.38
CA LEU A 52 7.27 -7.12 -1.90
C LEU A 52 6.85 -8.02 -3.06
N VAL A 53 6.18 -7.50 -4.09
CA VAL A 53 5.74 -8.33 -5.22
C VAL A 53 6.91 -8.86 -6.03
N ASP A 54 7.98 -8.09 -6.20
CA ASP A 54 9.21 -8.53 -6.85
C ASP A 54 9.87 -9.67 -6.07
N TRP A 55 9.83 -9.61 -4.74
CA TRP A 55 10.30 -10.70 -3.89
C TRP A 55 9.45 -11.97 -4.04
N VAL A 56 8.13 -11.85 -3.98
CA VAL A 56 7.23 -13.00 -4.17
C VAL A 56 7.45 -13.66 -5.54
N GLU A 57 7.52 -12.88 -6.63
CA GLU A 57 7.69 -13.43 -7.98
C GLU A 57 9.04 -14.12 -8.19
N ARG A 58 10.10 -13.58 -7.58
CA ARG A 58 11.45 -14.14 -7.72
C ARG A 58 11.59 -15.45 -6.94
N ASP A 59 11.12 -15.46 -5.70
CA ASP A 59 11.48 -16.46 -4.69
C ASP A 59 10.33 -17.46 -4.41
N HIS A 60 9.09 -17.12 -4.77
CA HIS A 60 7.89 -17.93 -4.55
C HIS A 60 7.05 -18.12 -5.83
N ARG A 61 7.70 -18.57 -6.91
CA ARG A 61 7.11 -18.74 -8.27
C ARG A 61 5.84 -19.61 -8.36
N LEU A 62 5.55 -20.41 -7.35
CA LEU A 62 4.36 -21.27 -7.30
C LEU A 62 3.13 -20.55 -6.70
N VAL A 63 3.33 -19.38 -6.09
CA VAL A 63 2.25 -18.58 -5.52
C VAL A 63 1.55 -17.83 -6.65
N ALA A 64 0.31 -18.20 -6.94
CA ALA A 64 -0.53 -17.46 -7.86
C ALA A 64 -1.15 -16.25 -7.14
N PHE A 65 -0.92 -15.06 -7.69
CA PHE A 65 -1.54 -13.82 -7.22
C PHE A 65 -1.57 -12.80 -8.36
N ASP A 66 -2.46 -11.81 -8.23
CA ASP A 66 -2.54 -10.69 -9.17
C ASP A 66 -1.61 -9.54 -8.72
N ARG A 67 -0.44 -9.46 -9.35
CA ARG A 67 0.56 -8.40 -9.13
C ARG A 67 -0.04 -7.01 -9.28
N GLU A 68 -0.76 -6.77 -10.38
CA GLU A 68 -1.30 -5.45 -10.71
C GLU A 68 -2.39 -5.04 -9.72
N ALA A 69 -3.17 -6.01 -9.22
CA ALA A 69 -4.14 -5.76 -8.16
C ALA A 69 -3.46 -5.31 -6.85
N VAL A 70 -2.35 -5.92 -6.45
CA VAL A 70 -1.58 -5.50 -5.26
C VAL A 70 -1.04 -4.09 -5.42
N LEU A 71 -0.42 -3.80 -6.58
CA LEU A 71 0.16 -2.49 -6.86
C LEU A 71 -0.90 -1.38 -6.89
N PHE A 72 -2.06 -1.67 -7.50
CA PHE A 72 -3.21 -0.76 -7.49
C PHE A 72 -3.78 -0.58 -6.08
N GLY A 73 -3.93 -1.66 -5.32
CA GLY A 73 -4.42 -1.63 -3.94
C GLY A 73 -3.52 -0.76 -3.06
N ALA A 74 -2.21 -0.97 -3.10
CA ALA A 74 -1.23 -0.16 -2.36
C ALA A 74 -1.32 1.33 -2.73
N ALA A 75 -1.44 1.63 -4.03
CA ALA A 75 -1.55 2.99 -4.55
C ALA A 75 -2.88 3.70 -4.23
N THR A 76 -3.89 2.98 -3.72
CA THR A 76 -5.25 3.53 -3.52
C THR A 76 -5.88 3.23 -2.16
N HIS A 77 -5.27 2.40 -1.31
CA HIS A 77 -5.90 1.88 -0.08
C HIS A 77 -6.42 2.99 0.86
N ASP A 78 -5.73 4.12 0.91
CA ASP A 78 -6.04 5.24 1.78
C ASP A 78 -6.80 6.38 1.07
N VAL A 79 -7.28 6.18 -0.16
CA VAL A 79 -7.88 7.24 -0.99
C VAL A 79 -9.06 7.94 -0.31
N GLY A 80 -9.79 7.24 0.57
CA GLY A 80 -10.89 7.81 1.36
C GLY A 80 -10.45 8.93 2.31
N LYS A 81 -9.15 9.05 2.63
CA LYS A 81 -8.59 10.18 3.39
C LYS A 81 -8.65 11.50 2.62
N THR A 82 -8.98 11.47 1.32
CA THR A 82 -9.40 12.67 0.58
C THR A 82 -10.68 13.26 1.18
N LEU A 83 -11.64 12.42 1.58
CA LEU A 83 -12.89 12.85 2.21
C LEU A 83 -12.74 13.02 3.73
N HIS A 84 -11.87 12.22 4.35
CA HIS A 84 -11.63 12.19 5.79
C HIS A 84 -10.22 12.70 6.15
N VAL A 85 -9.88 13.90 5.68
CA VAL A 85 -8.52 14.51 5.79
C VAL A 85 -7.93 14.49 7.21
N ARG A 86 -8.78 14.61 8.25
CA ARG A 86 -8.35 14.54 9.66
C ARG A 86 -7.67 13.21 10.03
N GLU A 87 -7.99 12.13 9.31
CA GLU A 87 -7.40 10.79 9.51
C GLU A 87 -6.00 10.65 8.88
N LEU A 88 -5.47 11.69 8.22
CA LEU A 88 -4.06 11.70 7.76
C LEU A 88 -3.06 11.86 8.92
N SER A 89 -3.48 12.48 10.02
CA SER A 89 -2.62 12.72 11.19
C SER A 89 -3.27 12.35 12.52
N GLY A 90 -4.57 12.03 12.52
CA GLY A 90 -5.33 11.59 13.67
C GLY A 90 -5.81 10.15 13.52
N PRO A 91 -6.32 9.54 14.61
CA PRO A 91 -6.96 8.24 14.54
C PRO A 91 -8.26 8.32 13.73
N GLY A 92 -8.64 7.20 13.12
CA GLY A 92 -9.91 7.07 12.41
C GLY A 92 -9.91 5.87 11.46
N ALA A 93 -11.10 5.52 10.98
CA ALA A 93 -11.34 4.41 10.05
C ALA A 93 -12.46 4.74 9.06
N ALA A 94 -12.97 5.99 9.04
CA ALA A 94 -14.05 6.37 8.14
C ALA A 94 -13.58 6.36 6.68
N HIS A 95 -12.28 6.59 6.43
CA HIS A 95 -11.68 6.49 5.11
C HIS A 95 -11.82 5.11 4.45
N GLU A 96 -11.99 4.03 5.21
CA GLU A 96 -12.01 2.67 4.66
C GLU A 96 -13.21 2.46 3.72
N GLU A 97 -14.43 2.56 4.25
CA GLU A 97 -15.65 2.38 3.45
C GLU A 97 -15.88 3.57 2.50
N ALA A 98 -15.51 4.79 2.93
CA ALA A 98 -15.59 5.97 2.07
C ALA A 98 -14.67 5.84 0.85
N GLY A 99 -13.45 5.34 1.03
CA GLY A 99 -12.49 5.11 -0.05
C GLY A 99 -12.97 4.06 -1.03
N ARG A 100 -13.53 2.95 -0.53
CA ARG A 100 -14.17 1.93 -1.39
C ARG A 100 -15.29 2.53 -2.22
N SER A 101 -16.21 3.25 -1.57
CA SER A 101 -17.35 3.90 -2.23
C SER A 101 -16.88 4.91 -3.28
N LEU A 102 -15.81 5.66 -2.99
CA LEU A 102 -15.22 6.63 -3.89
C LEU A 102 -14.65 5.97 -5.15
N LEU A 103 -13.89 4.89 -4.99
CA LEU A 103 -13.32 4.13 -6.12
C LEU A 103 -14.43 3.54 -7.01
N LEU A 104 -15.46 2.94 -6.40
CA LEU A 104 -16.62 2.42 -7.13
C LEU A 104 -17.33 3.54 -7.92
N GLY A 105 -17.52 4.71 -7.31
CA GLY A 105 -18.10 5.88 -7.96
C GLY A 105 -17.33 6.38 -9.17
N HIS A 106 -16.01 6.12 -9.23
CA HIS A 106 -15.13 6.45 -10.36
C HIS A 106 -14.92 5.26 -11.32
N GLY A 107 -15.78 4.24 -11.26
CA GLY A 107 -15.77 3.12 -12.19
C GLY A 107 -14.67 2.08 -11.94
N VAL A 108 -14.00 2.11 -10.78
CA VAL A 108 -13.10 1.02 -10.37
C VAL A 108 -13.95 -0.20 -10.03
N SER A 109 -13.51 -1.39 -10.47
CA SER A 109 -14.25 -2.62 -10.21
C SER A 109 -14.32 -2.95 -8.71
N PRO A 110 -15.36 -3.66 -8.24
CA PRO A 110 -15.47 -4.07 -6.84
C PRO A 110 -14.27 -4.86 -6.33
N GLU A 111 -13.65 -5.67 -7.19
CA GLU A 111 -12.47 -6.46 -6.87
C GLU A 111 -11.31 -5.55 -6.49
N LEU A 112 -11.02 -4.50 -7.26
CA LEU A 112 -9.92 -3.59 -6.95
C LEU A 112 -10.29 -2.60 -5.83
N ALA A 113 -11.53 -2.11 -5.80
CA ALA A 113 -11.99 -1.13 -4.81
C ALA A 113 -11.98 -1.69 -3.37
N ARG A 114 -12.03 -3.01 -3.20
CA ARG A 114 -12.04 -3.66 -1.88
C ARG A 114 -10.82 -3.30 -1.03
N PHE A 115 -9.66 -3.09 -1.64
CA PHE A 115 -8.41 -2.83 -0.91
C PHE A 115 -8.48 -1.59 -0.03
N ALA A 116 -9.30 -0.60 -0.41
CA ALA A 116 -9.53 0.57 0.43
C ALA A 116 -10.19 0.22 1.77
N ALA A 117 -11.02 -0.82 1.80
CA ALA A 117 -11.73 -1.26 3.01
C ALA A 117 -11.05 -2.45 3.74
N THR A 118 -10.19 -3.22 3.06
CA THR A 118 -9.62 -4.46 3.64
C THR A 118 -8.22 -4.28 4.23
N HIS A 119 -7.48 -3.25 3.85
CA HIS A 119 -6.06 -3.08 4.23
C HIS A 119 -5.80 -2.96 5.75
N ALA A 120 -6.80 -2.55 6.53
CA ALA A 120 -6.74 -2.47 8.00
C ALA A 120 -7.39 -3.68 8.70
N SER A 121 -7.97 -4.61 7.94
CA SER A 121 -8.74 -5.73 8.49
C SER A 121 -8.52 -7.07 7.79
N TRP A 122 -7.26 -7.50 7.81
CA TRP A 122 -6.81 -8.79 7.29
C TRP A 122 -7.32 -10.03 8.07
N ALA A 123 -7.90 -9.83 9.26
CA ALA A 123 -8.47 -10.92 10.08
C ALA A 123 -9.92 -11.28 9.71
N ARG A 124 -10.60 -10.50 8.85
CA ARG A 124 -11.99 -10.76 8.45
C ARG A 124 -12.02 -11.45 7.09
N SER A 125 -12.76 -12.54 6.97
CA SER A 125 -12.94 -13.25 5.68
C SER A 125 -13.98 -12.54 4.78
N PRO A 126 -13.80 -12.53 3.44
CA PRO A 126 -12.67 -13.10 2.69
C PRO A 126 -11.51 -12.10 2.52
N VAL A 127 -10.29 -12.53 2.84
CA VAL A 127 -9.02 -11.82 2.58
C VAL A 127 -8.14 -12.72 1.71
N GLY A 128 -7.82 -12.24 0.50
CA GLY A 128 -6.93 -12.90 -0.45
C GLY A 128 -5.46 -12.70 -0.09
N PHE A 129 -4.55 -13.32 -0.84
CA PHE A 129 -3.13 -13.09 -0.64
C PHE A 129 -2.74 -11.66 -1.05
N GLU A 130 -3.38 -11.12 -2.08
CA GLU A 130 -3.22 -9.74 -2.51
C GLU A 130 -3.59 -8.74 -1.40
N ASP A 131 -4.67 -9.00 -0.67
CA ASP A 131 -5.11 -8.17 0.46
C ASP A 131 -4.07 -8.18 1.60
N LEU A 132 -3.42 -9.33 1.84
CA LEU A 132 -2.34 -9.45 2.81
C LEU A 132 -1.11 -8.67 2.36
N LEU A 133 -0.73 -8.73 1.08
CA LEU A 133 0.42 -7.98 0.55
C LEU A 133 0.19 -6.46 0.59
N VAL A 134 -1.02 -5.99 0.26
CA VAL A 134 -1.38 -4.57 0.41
C VAL A 134 -1.31 -4.13 1.87
N SER A 135 -1.88 -4.94 2.77
CA SER A 135 -1.82 -4.67 4.21
C SER A 135 -0.37 -4.64 4.71
N LEU A 136 0.46 -5.57 4.26
CA LEU A 136 1.85 -5.70 4.67
C LEU A 136 2.67 -4.50 4.18
N ALA A 137 2.46 -4.06 2.94
CA ALA A 137 3.07 -2.85 2.40
C ALA A 137 2.73 -1.62 3.25
N ASP A 138 1.46 -1.43 3.64
CA ASP A 138 1.03 -0.33 4.52
C ASP A 138 1.61 -0.41 5.95
N LYS A 139 2.06 -1.57 6.42
CA LYS A 139 2.76 -1.64 7.70
C LYS A 139 4.26 -1.42 7.54
N ILE A 140 4.90 -2.13 6.61
CA ILE A 140 6.34 -2.16 6.52
C ILE A 140 6.95 -0.89 5.91
N TRP A 141 6.20 -0.07 5.17
CA TRP A 141 6.75 1.19 4.63
C TRP A 141 7.33 2.09 5.71
N LYS A 142 6.77 2.05 6.92
CA LYS A 142 7.23 2.76 8.13
C LYS A 142 7.89 1.83 9.17
N ASN A 143 8.39 0.69 8.72
CA ASN A 143 9.01 -0.35 9.55
C ASN A 143 8.11 -0.87 10.70
N LYS A 144 6.79 -0.88 10.51
CA LYS A 144 5.88 -1.46 11.49
C LYS A 144 5.74 -2.96 11.25
N ARG A 145 6.26 -3.77 12.17
CA ARG A 145 6.08 -5.22 12.21
C ARG A 145 4.74 -5.57 12.84
N VAL A 146 4.03 -6.55 12.26
CA VAL A 146 2.71 -7.01 12.73
C VAL A 146 2.70 -8.54 12.65
N PRO A 147 3.07 -9.23 13.75
CA PRO A 147 3.23 -10.69 13.75
C PRO A 147 2.02 -11.45 13.20
N GLU A 148 0.80 -11.04 13.55
CA GLU A 148 -0.41 -11.73 13.11
C GLU A 148 -0.65 -11.60 11.60
N LEU A 149 -0.20 -10.51 10.98
CA LEU A 149 -0.28 -10.32 9.53
C LEU A 149 0.84 -11.10 8.84
N GLU A 150 2.04 -11.07 9.41
CA GLU A 150 3.22 -11.80 8.91
C GLU A 150 2.97 -13.31 8.93
N ASP A 151 2.36 -13.86 9.99
CA ASP A 151 1.96 -15.27 10.10
C ASP A 151 0.98 -15.68 8.99
N LEU A 152 0.02 -14.81 8.63
CA LEU A 152 -0.92 -15.08 7.54
C LEU A 152 -0.20 -15.12 6.18
N VAL A 153 0.77 -14.24 5.96
CA VAL A 153 1.60 -14.23 4.74
C VAL A 153 2.45 -15.49 4.66
N VAL A 154 3.14 -15.84 5.75
CA VAL A 154 3.94 -17.07 5.87
C VAL A 154 3.09 -18.32 5.59
N ALA A 155 1.87 -18.39 6.16
CA ALA A 155 0.98 -19.51 5.93
C ALA A 155 0.57 -19.65 4.45
N ARG A 156 0.33 -18.53 3.75
CA ARG A 156 0.02 -18.54 2.31
C ARG A 156 1.20 -19.00 1.48
N LEU A 157 2.41 -18.52 1.78
CA LEU A 157 3.64 -18.90 1.08
C LEU A 157 3.94 -20.39 1.28
N ALA A 158 3.94 -20.87 2.53
CA ALA A 158 4.18 -22.26 2.88
C ALA A 158 3.16 -23.20 2.22
N GLY A 159 1.88 -22.82 2.21
CA GLY A 159 0.82 -23.59 1.58
C GLY A 159 0.99 -23.75 0.06
N ALA A 160 1.57 -22.75 -0.62
CA ALA A 160 1.78 -22.78 -2.06
C ALA A 160 3.13 -23.42 -2.46
N SER A 161 4.18 -23.20 -1.68
CA SER A 161 5.53 -23.72 -1.95
C SER A 161 5.74 -25.15 -1.46
N GLY A 162 4.95 -25.58 -0.47
CA GLY A 162 5.16 -26.84 0.27
C GLY A 162 6.34 -26.79 1.25
N ARG A 163 6.99 -25.63 1.41
CA ARG A 163 8.09 -25.44 2.36
C ARG A 163 7.57 -25.36 3.80
N ALA A 164 8.48 -25.54 4.75
CA ALA A 164 8.13 -25.41 6.15
C ALA A 164 7.92 -23.93 6.52
N ALA A 165 6.92 -23.64 7.36
CA ALA A 165 6.56 -22.27 7.74
C ALA A 165 7.73 -21.46 8.35
N TRP A 166 8.65 -22.11 9.08
CA TRP A 166 9.82 -21.43 9.64
C TRP A 166 10.81 -20.95 8.57
N GLU A 167 10.92 -21.67 7.45
CA GLU A 167 11.77 -21.25 6.33
C GLU A 167 11.19 -20.02 5.64
N GLU A 168 9.87 -20.03 5.44
CA GLU A 168 9.11 -18.91 4.86
C GLU A 168 9.14 -17.69 5.79
N PHE A 169 9.09 -17.89 7.11
CA PHE A 169 9.25 -16.83 8.09
C PHE A 169 10.62 -16.17 8.03
N ILE A 170 11.72 -16.95 7.96
CA ILE A 170 13.07 -16.38 7.83
C ILE A 170 13.20 -15.55 6.55
N ALA A 171 12.72 -16.09 5.42
CA ALA A 171 12.74 -15.36 4.16
C ALA A 171 11.93 -14.07 4.20
N LEU A 172 10.75 -14.10 4.83
CA LEU A 172 9.93 -12.90 5.03
C LEU A 172 10.61 -11.90 5.96
N ASP A 173 11.20 -12.34 7.07
CA ASP A 173 11.90 -11.47 8.02
C ASP A 173 13.07 -10.74 7.37
N GLU A 174 13.86 -11.44 6.56
CA GLU A 174 15.00 -10.85 5.83
C GLU A 174 14.55 -9.75 4.86
N VAL A 175 13.51 -9.99 4.05
CA VAL A 175 13.00 -8.97 3.11
C VAL A 175 12.37 -7.79 3.86
N LEU A 176 11.61 -8.03 4.94
CA LEU A 176 11.00 -6.97 5.72
C LEU A 176 12.04 -6.12 6.46
N ALA A 177 13.13 -6.73 6.96
CA ALA A 177 14.24 -5.99 7.54
C ALA A 177 14.93 -5.10 6.50
N GLY A 178 15.17 -5.62 5.29
CA GLY A 178 15.74 -4.85 4.18
C GLY A 178 14.87 -3.66 3.77
N ILE A 179 13.57 -3.87 3.60
CA ILE A 179 12.61 -2.79 3.29
C ILE A 179 12.56 -1.79 4.44
N GLY A 180 12.45 -2.27 5.68
CA GLY A 180 12.31 -1.47 6.90
C GLY A 180 13.49 -0.52 7.14
N ALA A 181 14.69 -0.85 6.65
CA ALA A 181 15.87 0.00 6.76
C ALA A 181 15.71 1.39 6.12
N GLY A 182 14.85 1.53 5.09
CA GLY A 182 14.57 2.81 4.43
C GLY A 182 13.32 3.55 4.94
N ALA A 183 12.80 3.17 6.11
CA ALA A 183 11.53 3.70 6.61
C ALA A 183 11.61 5.16 7.06
N ASP A 184 12.71 5.56 7.68
CA ASP A 184 12.89 6.93 8.20
C ASP A 184 12.90 7.94 7.05
N GLU A 185 13.54 7.61 5.93
CA GLU A 185 13.57 8.48 4.77
C GLU A 185 12.21 8.54 4.06
N ARG A 186 11.45 7.43 3.99
CA ARG A 186 10.06 7.45 3.49
C ARG A 186 9.14 8.30 4.37
N LEU A 187 9.31 8.23 5.68
CA LEU A 187 8.58 9.08 6.64
C LEU A 187 8.94 10.56 6.45
N ALA A 188 10.23 10.87 6.29
CA ALA A 188 10.69 12.24 6.02
C ALA A 188 10.15 12.76 4.68
N PHE A 189 10.15 11.93 3.64
CA PHE A 189 9.56 12.22 2.33
C PHE A 189 8.07 12.57 2.49
N GLN A 190 7.27 11.72 3.13
CA GLN A 190 5.84 11.97 3.36
C GLN A 190 5.61 13.27 4.14
N ALA A 191 6.39 13.50 5.20
CA ALA A 191 6.26 14.67 6.06
C ALA A 191 6.58 15.99 5.35
N SER A 192 7.37 15.96 4.28
CA SER A 192 7.72 17.14 3.47
C SER A 192 6.55 17.73 2.66
N PHE A 193 5.43 17.01 2.55
CA PHE A 193 4.23 17.46 1.83
C PHE A 193 3.15 17.93 2.80
N PRO A 194 2.40 18.99 2.50
CA PRO A 194 1.35 19.50 3.39
C PRO A 194 0.06 18.66 3.34
N ILE A 195 -0.76 18.77 4.39
CA ILE A 195 -2.11 18.16 4.48
C ILE A 195 -3.15 18.97 3.69
N HIS A 196 -2.87 20.25 3.43
CA HIS A 196 -3.71 21.17 2.67
C HIS A 196 -2.88 21.76 1.53
N ASP A 197 -3.53 22.06 0.41
CA ASP A 197 -2.91 22.81 -0.71
C ASP A 197 -2.59 24.26 -0.32
#